data_AF-A0A4R2NZ70-F1
#
_entry.id   AF-A0A4R2NZ70-F1
#
_cell.length_a   1.000
_cell.length_b   1.000
_cell.length_c   1.000
_cell.angle_alpha   90.00
_cell.angle_beta   90.00
_cell.angle_gamma   90.00
#
_symmetry.space_group_name_H-M   'P 1'
#
loop_
_entity.id
_entity.type
_entity.pdbx_description
1 polymer ?
#
loop_
_entity_poly.entity_id
_entity_poly.type
_entity_poly.pdbx_seq_one_letter_code
_entity_poly.pdbx_strand_id
1 'polypeptide(L)'
;MTLHPDQLPRVVPEHRGFLTREEMGFYFRVGKNEVAGIAKRFGVRPLEGLFPERALWRQILGLEPVTAQGEDLLRLQLQDIHWVAGRTGRAVSTLRNRIRSGSFDYPPGVQLGAISPGRTPRLRRWLPEVIEAAREGRALAGIRPVPRQAPLAQARDKTPLAACDGTAQDRACTVAPEPGAVLAAIASGAMPPAVKPPL
;
A
#
# COMPACT_ATOMS: atom_id res chain seq x y z
N MET A 1 9.29 23.31 1.84
CA MET A 1 7.82 23.45 1.96
C MET A 1 7.29 22.24 2.72
N THR A 2 7.08 22.38 4.02
CA THR A 2 6.52 21.35 4.89
C THR A 2 5.00 21.50 4.82
N LEU A 3 4.32 20.63 4.06
CA LEU A 3 2.86 20.65 3.97
C LEU A 3 2.28 20.43 5.38
N HIS A 4 1.35 21.28 5.80
CA HIS A 4 0.62 21.09 7.05
C HIS A 4 -0.09 19.72 7.00
N PRO A 5 -0.08 18.94 8.10
CA PRO A 5 -0.72 17.65 8.19
C PRO A 5 -2.12 17.50 7.60
N ASP A 6 -2.90 18.57 7.69
CA ASP A 6 -4.33 18.58 7.43
C ASP A 6 -4.68 18.97 5.99
N GLN A 7 -3.68 19.33 5.18
CA GLN A 7 -3.85 19.70 3.78
C GLN A 7 -3.11 18.74 2.85
N LEU A 8 -3.36 17.46 3.04
CA LEU A 8 -2.91 16.48 2.06
C LEU A 8 -3.72 16.64 0.77
N PRO A 9 -3.04 16.72 -0.39
CA PRO A 9 -3.75 16.87 -1.66
C PRO A 9 -4.73 15.72 -1.86
N ARG A 10 -5.93 16.04 -2.32
CA ARG A 10 -6.97 15.05 -2.63
C ARG A 10 -7.13 14.97 -4.14
N VAL A 11 -7.29 13.76 -4.67
CA VAL A 11 -7.72 13.61 -6.06
C VAL A 11 -9.20 13.97 -6.13
N VAL A 12 -9.54 14.88 -7.04
CA VAL A 12 -10.93 15.22 -7.37
C VAL A 12 -11.16 14.68 -8.77
N PRO A 13 -11.92 13.59 -8.93
CA PRO A 13 -12.21 13.02 -10.24
C PRO A 13 -13.01 14.01 -11.10
N GLU A 14 -12.56 14.25 -12.32
CA GLU A 14 -13.34 14.93 -13.36
C GLU A 14 -14.59 14.11 -13.72
N HIS A 15 -14.44 12.78 -13.76
CA HIS A 15 -15.53 11.84 -14.01
C HIS A 15 -15.90 11.10 -12.74
N ARG A 16 -17.16 11.23 -12.28
CA ARG A 16 -17.59 10.62 -11.01
C ARG A 16 -17.34 9.10 -11.00
N GLY A 17 -16.54 8.64 -10.04
CA GLY A 17 -16.22 7.21 -9.88
C GLY A 17 -15.05 6.72 -10.74
N PHE A 18 -14.41 7.61 -11.51
CA PHE A 18 -13.35 7.26 -12.43
C PHE A 18 -12.20 8.27 -12.41
N LEU A 19 -10.97 7.79 -12.48
CA LEU A 19 -9.80 8.64 -12.62
C LEU A 19 -9.26 8.61 -14.05
N THR A 20 -8.86 9.77 -14.56
CA THR A 20 -8.01 9.84 -15.75
C THR A 20 -6.60 9.33 -15.43
N ARG A 21 -5.79 9.12 -16.46
CA ARG A 21 -4.37 8.73 -16.27
C ARG A 21 -3.59 9.79 -15.48
N GLU A 22 -3.91 11.06 -15.68
CA GLU A 22 -3.22 12.17 -15.01
C GLU A 22 -3.60 12.24 -13.53
N GLU A 23 -4.89 12.12 -13.23
CA GLU A 23 -5.42 12.04 -11.87
C GLU A 23 -4.89 10.83 -11.12
N MET A 24 -4.76 9.68 -11.78
CA MET A 24 -4.17 8.47 -11.19
C MET A 24 -2.67 8.64 -10.93
N GLY A 25 -1.94 9.30 -11.84
CA GLY A 25 -0.54 9.67 -11.64
C GLY A 25 -0.35 10.62 -10.46
N PHE A 26 -1.20 11.63 -10.36
CA PHE A 26 -1.28 12.54 -9.22
C PHE A 26 -1.59 11.79 -7.94
N TYR A 27 -2.64 10.96 -7.91
CA TYR A 27 -3.08 10.21 -6.75
C TYR A 27 -2.00 9.27 -6.20
N PHE A 28 -1.26 8.57 -7.06
CA PHE A 28 -0.14 7.70 -6.66
C PHE A 28 1.18 8.42 -6.43
N ARG A 29 1.25 9.71 -6.78
CA ARG A 29 2.48 10.49 -6.74
C ARG A 29 3.58 9.80 -7.56
N VAL A 30 3.26 9.47 -8.81
CA VAL A 30 4.14 8.83 -9.80
C VAL A 30 4.05 9.55 -11.15
N GLY A 31 5.04 9.34 -12.02
CA GLY A 31 4.97 9.86 -13.39
C GLY A 31 3.86 9.20 -14.20
N LYS A 32 3.24 9.94 -15.12
CA LYS A 32 2.14 9.45 -15.98
C LYS A 32 2.47 8.17 -16.77
N ASN A 33 3.75 7.94 -17.06
CA ASN A 33 4.24 6.77 -17.79
C ASN A 33 4.19 5.48 -16.94
N GLU A 34 4.25 5.60 -15.61
CA GLU A 34 4.18 4.47 -14.69
C GLU A 34 2.75 3.94 -14.52
N VAL A 35 1.75 4.79 -14.75
CA VAL A 35 0.34 4.51 -14.47
C VAL A 35 -0.15 3.27 -15.22
N ALA A 36 0.17 3.16 -16.51
CA ALA A 36 -0.23 2.01 -17.32
C ALA A 36 0.40 0.70 -16.81
N GLY A 37 1.67 0.75 -16.40
CA GLY A 37 2.38 -0.39 -15.82
C GLY A 37 1.78 -0.82 -14.48
N ILE A 38 1.43 0.15 -13.63
CA ILE A 38 0.77 -0.09 -12.34
C ILE A 38 -0.62 -0.70 -12.57
N ALA A 39 -1.46 -0.09 -13.40
CA ALA A 39 -2.80 -0.59 -13.68
C ALA A 39 -2.78 -2.04 -14.19
N LYS A 40 -1.94 -2.32 -15.19
CA LYS A 40 -1.75 -3.68 -15.73
C LYS A 40 -1.28 -4.65 -14.66
N ARG A 41 -0.34 -4.25 -13.81
CA ARG A 41 0.22 -5.10 -12.76
C ARG A 41 -0.82 -5.50 -11.72
N PHE A 42 -1.71 -4.60 -11.35
CA PHE A 42 -2.76 -4.88 -10.35
C PHE A 42 -4.08 -5.35 -10.97
N GLY A 43 -4.13 -5.54 -12.29
CA GLY A 43 -5.33 -6.02 -12.99
C GLY A 43 -6.44 -4.98 -13.13
N VAL A 44 -6.12 -3.69 -12.94
CA VAL A 44 -7.06 -2.59 -13.12
C VAL A 44 -7.20 -2.33 -14.62
N ARG A 45 -8.39 -2.62 -15.16
CA ARG A 45 -8.70 -2.39 -16.56
C ARG A 45 -9.31 -1.00 -16.73
N PRO A 46 -8.77 -0.16 -17.64
CA PRO A 46 -9.44 1.08 -18.00
C PRO A 46 -10.71 0.79 -18.80
N LEU A 47 -11.72 1.63 -18.63
CA LEU A 47 -12.92 1.72 -19.47
C LEU A 47 -12.83 3.02 -20.24
N GLU A 48 -12.68 2.94 -21.57
CA GLU A 48 -12.55 4.14 -22.43
C GLU A 48 -11.42 5.10 -22.01
N GLY A 49 -10.34 4.55 -21.43
CA GLY A 49 -9.20 5.35 -20.93
C GLY A 49 -9.34 5.87 -19.50
N LEU A 50 -10.48 5.61 -18.85
CA LEU A 50 -10.78 5.98 -17.46
C LEU A 50 -10.62 4.79 -16.51
N PHE A 51 -10.13 5.02 -15.29
CA PHE A 51 -9.84 3.97 -14.30
C PHE A 51 -10.87 4.00 -13.17
N PRO A 52 -11.63 2.91 -12.90
CA PRO A 52 -12.65 2.93 -11.86
C PRO A 52 -12.04 3.09 -10.44
N GLU A 53 -12.48 4.09 -9.68
CA GLU A 53 -11.97 4.41 -8.34
C GLU A 53 -12.04 3.21 -7.39
N ARG A 54 -13.20 2.54 -7.33
CA ARG A 54 -13.40 1.39 -6.45
C ARG A 54 -12.51 0.21 -6.82
N ALA A 55 -12.26 0.00 -8.11
CA ALA A 55 -11.34 -1.04 -8.56
C ALA A 55 -9.90 -0.72 -8.13
N LEU A 56 -9.49 0.55 -8.23
CA LEU A 56 -8.18 1.02 -7.74
C LEU A 56 -8.02 0.72 -6.24
N TRP A 57 -8.96 1.17 -5.40
CA TRP A 57 -8.86 0.96 -3.95
C TRP A 57 -8.83 -0.53 -3.59
N ARG A 58 -9.73 -1.32 -4.18
CA ARG A 58 -9.82 -2.75 -3.88
C ARG A 58 -8.61 -3.54 -4.37
N GLN A 59 -8.18 -3.35 -5.61
CA GLN A 59 -7.13 -4.17 -6.23
C GLN A 59 -5.73 -3.71 -5.82
N ILE A 60 -5.51 -2.40 -5.66
CA ILE A 60 -4.19 -1.84 -5.36
C ILE A 60 -4.00 -1.68 -3.85
N LEU A 61 -4.96 -1.06 -3.17
CA LEU A 61 -4.84 -0.81 -1.73
C LEU A 61 -5.30 -2.00 -0.90
N GLY A 62 -6.21 -2.82 -1.41
CA GLY A 62 -6.90 -3.82 -0.58
C GLY A 62 -7.84 -3.18 0.42
N LEU A 63 -8.45 -2.04 0.04
CA LEU A 63 -9.36 -1.26 0.86
C LEU A 63 -10.65 -1.00 0.11
N GLU A 64 -11.75 -0.92 0.82
CA GLU A 64 -13.05 -0.53 0.27
C GLU A 64 -13.75 0.45 1.22
N PRO A 65 -14.32 1.56 0.70
CA PRO A 65 -15.10 2.46 1.52
C PRO A 65 -16.47 1.85 1.80
N VAL A 66 -16.92 1.99 3.06
CA VAL A 66 -18.28 1.63 3.50
C VAL A 66 -19.16 2.86 3.74
N THR A 67 -18.56 4.06 3.75
CA THR A 67 -19.24 5.34 3.94
C THR A 67 -18.66 6.39 2.97
N ALA A 68 -19.39 7.47 2.74
CA ALA A 68 -18.92 8.61 1.95
C ALA A 68 -17.63 9.23 2.54
N GLN A 69 -17.56 9.33 3.87
CA GLN A 69 -16.33 9.79 4.55
C GLN A 69 -15.14 8.88 4.24
N GLY A 70 -15.35 7.57 4.17
CA GLY A 70 -14.33 6.61 3.77
C GLY A 70 -13.88 6.80 2.32
N GLU A 71 -14.79 7.11 1.40
CA GLU A 71 -14.43 7.45 0.02
C GLU A 71 -13.53 8.68 -0.01
N ASP A 72 -13.89 9.71 0.74
CA ASP A 72 -13.07 10.91 0.84
C ASP A 72 -11.68 10.55 1.33
N LEU A 73 -11.56 9.89 2.49
CA LEU A 73 -10.27 9.46 3.03
C LEU A 73 -9.43 8.64 2.03
N LEU A 74 -10.06 7.78 1.23
CA LEU A 74 -9.38 7.02 0.17
C LEU A 74 -8.92 7.89 -1.01
N ARG A 75 -9.54 9.05 -1.27
CA ARG A 75 -9.09 10.02 -2.28
C ARG A 75 -7.88 10.85 -1.87
N LEU A 76 -7.41 10.75 -0.63
CA LEU A 76 -6.16 11.39 -0.22
C LEU A 76 -4.98 10.85 -1.06
N GLN A 77 -4.20 11.76 -1.65
CA GLN A 77 -3.02 11.40 -2.42
C GLN A 77 -2.08 10.52 -1.58
N LEU A 78 -1.61 9.43 -2.17
CA LEU A 78 -0.71 8.51 -1.52
C LEU A 78 0.67 9.15 -1.29
N GLN A 79 1.24 8.85 -0.14
CA GLN A 79 2.47 9.48 0.31
C GLN A 79 3.67 8.54 0.19
N ASP A 80 4.85 9.13 0.07
CA ASP A 80 6.11 8.40 -0.02
C ASP A 80 6.71 8.12 1.37
N ILE A 81 7.85 7.44 1.37
CA ILE A 81 8.55 7.09 2.60
C ILE A 81 9.10 8.32 3.35
N HIS A 82 9.32 9.46 2.66
CA HIS A 82 9.81 10.68 3.31
C HIS A 82 8.70 11.32 4.14
N TRP A 83 7.47 11.33 3.64
CA TRP A 83 6.32 11.73 4.43
C TRP A 83 6.14 10.83 5.66
N VAL A 84 6.21 9.50 5.49
CA VAL A 84 6.10 8.55 6.61
C VAL A 84 7.22 8.76 7.65
N ALA A 85 8.45 9.03 7.20
CA ALA A 85 9.57 9.38 8.08
C ALA A 85 9.25 10.62 8.93
N GLY A 86 8.73 11.69 8.31
CA GLY A 86 8.31 12.90 9.01
C GLY A 86 7.20 12.64 10.04
N ARG A 87 6.25 11.74 9.74
CA ARG A 87 5.15 11.42 10.66
C ARG A 87 5.52 10.52 11.82
N THR A 88 6.48 9.63 11.61
CA THR A 88 6.87 8.62 12.61
C THR A 88 8.10 9.01 13.41
N GLY A 89 8.76 10.13 13.07
CA GLY A 89 10.00 10.58 13.71
C GLY A 89 11.20 9.66 13.41
N ARG A 90 11.11 8.81 12.37
CA ARG A 90 12.12 7.79 12.05
C ARG A 90 12.84 8.10 10.76
N ALA A 91 14.16 7.87 10.75
CA ALA A 91 14.95 8.00 9.53
C ALA A 91 14.48 7.03 8.43
N VAL A 92 14.49 7.48 7.17
CA VAL A 92 14.07 6.69 6.00
C VAL A 92 14.84 5.37 5.88
N SER A 93 16.15 5.36 6.20
CA SER A 93 16.98 4.15 6.21
C SER A 93 16.46 3.11 7.23
N THR A 94 16.10 3.57 8.42
CA THR A 94 15.52 2.73 9.48
C THR A 94 14.18 2.17 9.04
N LEU A 95 13.31 2.98 8.45
CA LEU A 95 12.04 2.54 7.91
C LEU A 95 12.23 1.45 6.84
N ARG A 96 13.13 1.67 5.88
CA ARG A 96 13.43 0.66 4.84
C ARG A 96 13.94 -0.66 5.43
N ASN A 97 14.83 -0.59 6.42
CA ASN A 97 15.35 -1.78 7.09
C ASN A 97 14.24 -2.54 7.81
N ARG A 98 13.40 -1.85 8.59
CA ARG A 98 12.26 -2.48 9.29
C ARG A 98 11.24 -3.09 8.33
N ILE A 99 10.94 -2.41 7.21
CA ILE A 99 10.06 -2.97 6.17
C ILE A 99 10.69 -4.24 5.58
N ARG A 100 12.00 -4.23 5.32
CA ARG A 100 12.71 -5.40 4.76
C ARG A 100 12.73 -6.57 5.74
N SER A 101 12.94 -6.32 7.03
CA SER A 101 12.97 -7.35 8.07
C SER A 101 11.58 -7.78 8.56
N GLY A 102 10.50 -7.19 8.05
CA GLY A 102 9.15 -7.48 8.50
C GLY A 102 8.82 -6.97 9.91
N SER A 103 9.68 -6.13 10.49
CA SER A 103 9.53 -5.55 11.84
C SER A 103 9.05 -4.11 11.80
N PHE A 104 8.29 -3.76 10.76
CA PHE A 104 7.74 -2.42 10.62
C PHE A 104 6.45 -2.30 11.41
N ASP A 105 6.43 -1.34 12.35
CA ASP A 105 5.35 -1.16 13.31
C ASP A 105 4.03 -0.66 12.67
N TYR A 106 4.10 -0.19 11.43
CA TYR A 106 2.96 0.34 10.67
C TYR A 106 2.68 -0.55 9.45
N PRO A 107 1.48 -0.44 8.84
CA PRO A 107 1.19 -1.12 7.59
C PRO A 107 2.27 -0.84 6.55
N PRO A 108 2.79 -1.88 5.86
CA PRO A 108 3.98 -1.75 5.02
C PRO A 108 3.77 -0.89 3.78
N GLY A 109 2.56 -0.40 3.51
CA GLY A 109 2.24 0.37 2.29
C GLY A 109 2.18 -0.51 1.05
N VAL A 110 1.80 0.09 -0.06
CA VAL A 110 1.63 -0.58 -1.36
C VAL A 110 2.88 -0.41 -2.20
N GLN A 111 3.39 -1.51 -2.73
CA GLN A 111 4.52 -1.50 -3.65
C GLN A 111 4.02 -1.34 -5.09
N LEU A 112 4.03 -0.12 -5.62
CA LEU A 112 3.52 0.17 -6.97
C LEU A 112 4.50 -0.25 -8.07
N GLY A 113 5.78 0.05 -7.88
CA GLY A 113 6.85 -0.25 -8.85
C GLY A 113 7.28 -1.71 -8.84
N ALA A 114 7.72 -2.21 -10.01
CA ALA A 114 8.09 -3.62 -10.22
C ALA A 114 9.04 -4.16 -9.13
N ILE A 115 8.80 -5.39 -8.70
CA ILE A 115 9.70 -6.11 -7.80
C ILE A 115 10.61 -6.93 -8.71
N SER A 116 11.80 -6.41 -8.98
CA SER A 116 12.84 -7.17 -9.68
C SER A 116 13.73 -7.85 -8.65
N PRO A 117 14.08 -9.14 -8.82
CA PRO A 117 15.07 -9.79 -7.96
C PRO A 117 16.38 -9.00 -8.00
N GLY A 118 16.96 -8.74 -6.82
CA GLY A 118 18.22 -7.99 -6.68
C GLY A 118 18.11 -6.46 -6.68
N ARG A 119 16.93 -5.85 -6.92
CA ARG A 119 16.75 -4.39 -6.77
C ARG A 119 15.79 -4.05 -5.64
N THR A 120 16.18 -3.07 -4.82
CA THR A 120 15.29 -2.54 -3.78
C THR A 120 14.05 -1.94 -4.46
N PRO A 121 12.83 -2.38 -4.12
CA PRO A 121 11.63 -1.85 -4.73
C PRO A 121 11.53 -0.33 -4.51
N ARG A 122 11.51 0.43 -5.60
CA ARG A 122 11.30 1.88 -5.61
C ARG A 122 9.81 2.10 -5.94
N LEU A 123 9.16 3.12 -5.39
CA LEU A 123 7.69 3.37 -5.50
C LEU A 123 6.79 2.61 -4.50
N ARG A 124 7.21 2.53 -3.24
CA ARG A 124 6.28 2.22 -2.15
C ARG A 124 5.48 3.46 -1.76
N ARG A 125 4.18 3.29 -1.54
CA ARG A 125 3.23 4.37 -1.25
C ARG A 125 2.31 4.00 -0.09
N TRP A 126 1.94 4.97 0.72
CA TRP A 126 1.07 4.79 1.88
C TRP A 126 -0.17 5.64 1.75
N LEU A 127 -1.31 5.09 2.20
CA LEU A 127 -2.49 5.90 2.44
C LEU A 127 -2.27 6.65 3.76
N PRO A 128 -2.36 7.99 3.78
CA PRO A 128 -2.10 8.79 4.97
C PRO A 128 -2.93 8.36 6.18
N GLU A 129 -4.22 8.16 5.93
CA GLU A 129 -5.20 7.80 6.95
C GLU A 129 -4.84 6.49 7.68
N VAL A 130 -4.24 5.52 6.97
CA VAL A 130 -3.79 4.26 7.56
C VAL A 130 -2.60 4.47 8.50
N ILE A 131 -1.69 5.39 8.17
CA ILE A 131 -0.54 5.70 9.02
C ILE A 131 -0.97 6.50 10.25
N GLU A 132 -1.81 7.52 10.07
CA GLU A 132 -2.31 8.32 11.19
C GLU A 132 -3.17 7.48 12.14
N ALA A 133 -4.06 6.63 11.61
CA ALA A 133 -4.86 5.73 12.44
C ALA A 133 -3.99 4.79 13.29
N ALA A 134 -2.96 4.20 12.69
CA ALA A 134 -2.01 3.33 13.39
C ALA A 134 -1.17 4.10 14.43
N ARG A 135 -0.78 5.34 14.13
CA ARG A 135 -0.02 6.22 15.05
C ARG A 135 -0.84 6.60 16.28
N GLU A 136 -2.13 6.87 16.07
CA GLU A 136 -3.08 7.28 17.12
C GLU A 136 -3.72 6.09 17.84
N GLY A 137 -3.49 4.86 17.35
CA GLY A 137 -4.11 3.66 17.92
C GLY A 137 -5.62 3.58 17.69
N ARG A 138 -6.14 4.26 16.67
CA ARG A 138 -7.56 4.27 16.34
C ARG A 138 -7.89 3.30 15.22
N ALA A 139 -9.13 2.85 15.20
CA ALA A 139 -9.66 2.08 14.08
C ALA A 139 -9.85 2.97 12.84
N LEU A 140 -9.75 2.36 11.66
CA LEU A 140 -10.08 3.00 10.39
C LEU A 140 -11.59 3.09 10.24
N ALA A 141 -12.17 4.25 10.58
CA ALA A 141 -13.59 4.50 10.42
C ALA A 141 -13.95 4.61 8.93
N GLY A 142 -15.05 3.99 8.52
CA GLY A 142 -15.60 4.16 7.17
C GLY A 142 -14.84 3.45 6.04
N ILE A 143 -13.74 2.75 6.33
CA ILE A 143 -12.94 1.97 5.37
C ILE A 143 -12.78 0.55 5.92
N ARG A 144 -13.04 -0.46 5.08
CA ARG A 144 -12.78 -1.87 5.42
C ARG A 144 -11.61 -2.43 4.59
N PRO A 145 -10.75 -3.28 5.17
CA PRO A 145 -9.83 -4.11 4.41
C PRO A 145 -10.59 -5.13 3.58
N VAL A 146 -10.07 -5.38 2.38
CA VAL A 146 -10.52 -6.46 1.50
C VAL A 146 -9.30 -7.23 1.01
N PRO A 147 -9.40 -8.55 0.80
CA PRO A 147 -8.28 -9.34 0.29
C PRO A 147 -7.71 -8.69 -0.97
N ARG A 148 -6.44 -8.30 -0.90
CA ARG A 148 -5.75 -7.67 -2.04
C ARG A 148 -5.55 -8.73 -3.11
N GLN A 149 -5.90 -8.39 -4.36
CA GLN A 149 -5.50 -9.23 -5.47
C GLN A 149 -3.97 -9.14 -5.62
N ALA A 150 -3.28 -10.27 -5.53
CA ALA A 150 -1.84 -10.32 -5.74
C ALA A 150 -1.51 -9.70 -7.11
N PRO A 151 -0.43 -8.92 -7.24
CA PRO A 151 -0.01 -8.39 -8.53
C PRO A 151 0.09 -9.51 -9.56
N LEU A 152 -0.57 -9.36 -10.72
CA LEU A 152 -0.62 -10.38 -11.78
C LEU A 152 0.78 -10.80 -12.26
N ALA A 153 1.77 -9.91 -12.13
CA ALA A 153 3.16 -10.19 -12.47
C ALA A 153 3.85 -11.22 -11.54
N GLN A 154 3.32 -11.49 -10.34
CA GLN A 154 3.82 -12.53 -9.44
C GLN A 154 3.20 -13.91 -9.72
N ALA A 155 2.13 -13.97 -10.52
CA ALA A 155 1.43 -15.23 -10.82
C ALA A 155 2.10 -16.05 -11.95
N ARG A 156 3.14 -15.52 -12.61
CA ARG A 156 3.82 -16.19 -13.75
C ARG A 156 5.16 -16.84 -13.40
N ASP A 157 5.60 -16.81 -12.15
CA ASP A 157 6.88 -17.41 -11.71
C ASP A 157 6.66 -18.66 -10.84
N LYS A 158 5.68 -19.48 -11.22
CA LYS A 158 5.58 -20.88 -10.79
C LYS A 158 5.68 -21.78 -12.01
N THR A 159 6.83 -21.75 -12.67
CA THR A 159 7.27 -22.93 -13.43
C THR A 159 7.75 -23.93 -12.38
N PRO A 160 7.17 -25.14 -12.28
CA PRO A 160 7.69 -26.15 -11.38
C PRO A 160 9.05 -26.59 -11.94
N LEU A 161 10.13 -26.17 -11.29
CA LEU A 161 11.43 -26.80 -11.48
C LEU A 161 11.37 -28.15 -10.75
N ALA A 162 10.80 -29.14 -11.43
CA ALA A 162 10.93 -30.52 -11.02
C ALA A 162 12.33 -31.03 -11.40
N ALA A 163 12.87 -31.85 -10.49
CA ALA A 163 14.09 -32.65 -10.57
C ALA A 163 15.42 -31.96 -10.24
N CYS A 164 15.76 -31.95 -8.95
CA CYS A 164 17.06 -32.41 -8.46
C CYS A 164 16.85 -33.21 -7.17
N ASP A 165 17.31 -34.46 -7.18
CA ASP A 165 17.45 -35.35 -6.05
C ASP A 165 18.33 -34.77 -4.92
N GLY A 166 18.07 -35.23 -3.69
CA GLY A 166 19.13 -35.35 -2.66
C GLY A 166 19.06 -34.42 -1.44
N THR A 167 18.64 -35.01 -0.32
CA THR A 167 19.11 -34.78 1.08
C THR A 167 18.88 -33.43 1.79
N ALA A 168 17.95 -33.48 2.74
CA ALA A 168 17.94 -32.87 4.08
C ALA A 168 18.80 -31.63 4.38
N GLN A 169 18.16 -30.50 4.70
CA GLN A 169 18.33 -29.86 6.00
C GLN A 169 17.19 -28.89 6.32
N ASP A 170 16.63 -29.10 7.50
CA ASP A 170 15.63 -28.29 8.20
C ASP A 170 16.05 -26.82 8.32
N ARG A 171 15.32 -25.92 7.64
CA ARG A 171 15.21 -24.51 8.00
C ARG A 171 13.77 -24.10 7.83
N ALA A 172 13.06 -23.98 8.95
CA ALA A 172 11.77 -23.33 9.04
C ALA A 172 11.85 -21.94 8.39
N CYS A 173 11.40 -21.86 7.13
CA CYS A 173 11.00 -20.60 6.50
C CYS A 173 9.76 -20.12 7.25
N THR A 174 9.96 -19.29 8.27
CA THR A 174 8.88 -18.50 8.85
C THR A 174 8.33 -17.60 7.75
N VAL A 175 7.20 -18.01 7.20
CA VAL A 175 6.41 -17.22 6.25
C VAL A 175 6.10 -15.89 6.96
N ALA A 176 6.64 -14.80 6.41
CA ALA A 176 6.32 -13.47 6.89
C ALA A 176 4.80 -13.30 6.93
N PRO A 177 4.24 -12.70 8.00
CA PRO A 177 2.80 -12.58 8.13
C PRO A 177 2.23 -11.85 6.90
N GLU A 178 1.16 -12.42 6.35
CA GLU A 178 0.43 -11.86 5.22
C GLU A 178 0.15 -10.36 5.49
N PRO A 179 0.42 -9.45 4.54
CA PRO A 179 0.26 -8.01 4.74
C PRO A 179 -1.20 -7.59 5.04
N GLY A 180 -2.16 -8.51 4.92
CA GLY A 180 -3.55 -8.33 5.33
C GLY A 180 -3.77 -8.38 6.85
N ALA A 181 -2.91 -9.04 7.63
CA ALA A 181 -3.13 -9.21 9.07
C ALA A 181 -3.06 -7.88 9.85
N VAL A 182 -2.12 -7.01 9.51
CA VAL A 182 -1.96 -5.69 10.17
C VAL A 182 -3.11 -4.75 9.81
N LEU A 183 -3.55 -4.78 8.54
CA LEU A 183 -4.72 -4.00 8.09
C LEU A 183 -6.02 -4.50 8.72
N ALA A 184 -6.20 -5.81 8.86
CA ALA A 184 -7.33 -6.43 9.54
C ALA A 184 -7.34 -6.12 11.05
N ALA A 185 -6.17 -6.13 11.70
CA ALA A 185 -6.02 -5.78 13.11
C ALA A 185 -6.41 -4.31 13.38
N ILE A 186 -5.94 -3.37 12.54
CA ILE A 186 -6.31 -1.95 12.62
C ILE A 186 -7.81 -1.76 12.34
N ALA A 187 -8.39 -2.50 11.40
CA ALA A 187 -9.82 -2.41 11.10
C ALA A 187 -10.73 -3.02 12.18
N SER A 188 -10.21 -3.97 12.96
CA SER A 188 -10.97 -4.66 14.02
C SER A 188 -10.76 -4.06 15.41
N GLY A 189 -9.93 -3.01 15.54
CA GLY A 189 -9.57 -2.43 16.84
C GLY A 189 -8.68 -3.33 17.71
N ALA A 190 -8.14 -4.42 17.16
CA ALA A 190 -7.20 -5.31 17.85
C ALA A 190 -5.79 -4.72 17.76
N MET A 191 -5.45 -3.86 18.73
CA MET A 191 -4.21 -3.08 18.70
C MET A 191 -2.97 -3.94 19.05
N PRO A 192 -1.88 -3.90 18.26
CA PRO A 192 -0.53 -4.09 18.82
C PRO A 192 -0.20 -2.91 19.76
N PRO A 193 0.68 -3.09 20.76
CA PRO A 193 0.87 -2.12 21.85
C PRO A 193 1.26 -0.74 21.32
N ALA A 194 0.60 0.29 21.87
CA ALA A 194 0.84 1.69 21.57
C ALA A 194 2.34 2.02 21.62
N VAL A 195 2.88 2.44 20.48
CA VAL A 195 4.26 2.93 20.40
C VAL A 195 4.28 4.30 21.06
N LYS A 196 4.86 4.38 22.27
CA LYS A 196 5.13 5.67 22.93
C LYS A 196 5.90 6.58 21.96
N PRO A 197 5.51 7.85 21.80
CA PRO A 197 6.32 8.80 21.07
C PRO A 197 7.70 8.90 21.76
N PRO A 198 8.81 8.96 21.00
CA PRO A 198 10.10 9.29 21.61
C PRO A 198 10.01 10.71 22.17
N LEU A 199 10.43 10.85 23.44
CA LEU A 199 10.65 12.12 24.14
C LEU A 199 11.77 12.93 23.47
#